data_AF-A0A2W4PAN1-F1
#
_entry.id   AF-A0A2W4PAN1-F1
#
_cell.length_a   1.000
_cell.length_b   1.000
_cell.length_c   1.000
_cell.angle_alpha   90.00
_cell.angle_beta   90.00
_cell.angle_gamma   90.00
#
_symmetry.space_group_name_H-M   'P 1'
#
loop_
_entity.id
_entity.type
_entity.pdbx_description
1 polymer ?
#
loop_
_entity_poly.entity_id
_entity_poly.type
_entity_poly.pdbx_seq_one_letter_code
_entity_poly.pdbx_strand_id
1 'polypeptide(L)'
;KVDSYYDLYLNEETSRYVFRILAIKEIIQHPEKYGFYIRQKHLYTEEPLRYVEVNETIRDLVDFAKDHGTNYKLLKRHNPWLREEKLTVKKGKTYVIALPA
;
A
#
# COMPACT_ATOMS: atom_id res chain seq x y z
N LYS A 1 2.19 5.89 -35.03
CA LYS A 1 1.60 5.47 -33.74
C LYS A 1 1.82 3.97 -33.63
N VAL A 2 2.34 3.48 -32.51
CA VAL A 2 2.69 2.05 -32.34
C VAL A 2 1.82 1.45 -31.23
N ASP A 3 1.56 0.14 -31.34
CA ASP A 3 0.70 -0.59 -30.41
C ASP A 3 1.48 -1.38 -29.34
N SER A 4 2.81 -1.49 -29.50
CA SER A 4 3.70 -2.18 -28.58
C SER A 4 4.67 -1.21 -27.91
N TYR A 5 4.90 -1.42 -26.61
CA TYR A 5 5.92 -0.71 -25.86
C TYR A 5 7.32 -0.89 -26.45
N TYR A 6 7.61 -2.08 -26.98
CA TYR A 6 8.93 -2.43 -27.53
C TYR A 6 9.26 -1.70 -28.83
N ASP A 7 8.26 -1.12 -29.49
CA ASP A 7 8.43 -0.37 -30.73
C ASP A 7 8.54 1.15 -30.48
N LEU A 8 8.56 1.59 -29.22
CA LEU A 8 8.71 3.00 -28.86
C LEU A 8 10.19 3.42 -28.88
N TYR A 9 10.47 4.57 -29.51
CA TYR A 9 11.77 5.23 -29.40
C TYR A 9 11.84 6.04 -28.09
N LEU A 10 12.20 5.36 -27.02
CA LEU A 10 12.32 5.93 -25.67
C LEU A 10 13.78 6.24 -25.32
N ASN A 11 13.97 7.18 -24.39
CA ASN A 11 15.27 7.37 -23.77
C ASN A 11 15.67 6.15 -22.93
N GLU A 12 16.96 6.06 -22.59
CA GLU A 12 17.51 4.90 -21.88
C GLU A 12 16.85 4.61 -20.54
N GLU A 13 16.43 5.64 -19.80
CA GLU A 13 15.84 5.41 -18.48
C GLU A 13 14.45 4.80 -18.61
N THR A 14 13.61 5.36 -19.50
CA THR A 14 12.22 4.92 -19.65
C THR A 14 12.12 3.57 -20.35
N SER A 15 13.01 3.27 -21.29
CA SER A 15 13.03 1.99 -22.01
C SER A 15 13.38 0.79 -21.11
N ARG A 16 14.04 1.02 -19.98
CA ARG A 16 14.46 -0.04 -19.04
C ARG A 16 13.36 -0.46 -18.06
N TYR A 17 12.29 0.32 -17.89
CA TYR A 17 11.31 0.08 -16.83
C TYR A 17 10.59 -1.27 -16.96
N VAL A 18 10.18 -1.66 -18.17
CA VAL A 18 9.50 -2.96 -18.39
C VAL A 18 10.45 -4.12 -18.10
N PHE A 19 11.70 -4.06 -18.55
CA PHE A 19 12.67 -5.12 -18.29
C PHE A 19 13.03 -5.22 -16.80
N ARG A 20 13.19 -4.08 -16.12
CA ARG A 20 13.45 -4.05 -14.67
C ARG A 20 12.30 -4.65 -13.87
N ILE A 21 11.05 -4.31 -14.17
CA ILE A 21 9.91 -4.87 -13.43
C ILE A 21 9.74 -6.37 -13.71
N LEU A 22 10.01 -6.82 -14.94
CA LEU A 22 10.00 -8.25 -15.27
C LEU A 22 11.10 -9.02 -14.53
N ALA A 23 12.32 -8.48 -14.47
CA ALA A 23 13.41 -9.08 -13.71
C ALA A 23 13.10 -9.14 -12.21
N ILE A 24 12.56 -8.06 -11.64
CA ILE A 24 12.14 -8.03 -10.24
C ILE A 24 11.05 -9.07 -9.97
N LYS A 25 10.04 -9.17 -10.85
CA LYS A 25 8.98 -10.18 -10.74
C LYS A 25 9.56 -11.60 -10.74
N GLU A 26 10.42 -11.91 -11.70
CA GLU A 26 11.06 -13.24 -11.81
C GLU A 26 11.89 -13.58 -10.56
N ILE A 27 12.67 -12.63 -10.04
CA ILE A 27 13.47 -12.82 -8.82
C ILE A 27 12.57 -13.04 -7.60
N ILE A 28 11.49 -12.27 -7.46
CA ILE A 28 10.55 -12.40 -6.34
C ILE A 28 9.78 -13.74 -6.41
N GLN A 29 9.41 -14.19 -7.61
CA GLN A 29 8.71 -15.47 -7.80
C GLN A 29 9.62 -16.69 -7.61
N HIS A 30 10.91 -16.56 -7.93
CA HIS A 30 11.88 -17.65 -7.89
C HIS A 30 13.19 -17.25 -7.17
N PRO A 31 13.14 -16.81 -5.89
CA PRO A 31 14.29 -16.22 -5.21
C PRO A 31 15.49 -17.19 -5.11
N GLU A 32 15.23 -18.47 -4.86
CA GLU A 32 16.27 -19.49 -4.70
C GLU A 32 17.08 -19.73 -5.99
N LYS A 33 16.43 -19.64 -7.16
CA LYS A 33 17.09 -19.75 -8.48
C LYS A 33 18.17 -18.68 -8.67
N TYR A 34 18.01 -17.54 -8.00
CA TYR A 34 18.94 -16.40 -8.04
C TYR A 34 19.79 -16.28 -6.76
N GLY A 35 19.83 -17.32 -5.92
CA GLY A 35 20.65 -17.38 -4.71
C GLY A 35 20.08 -16.63 -3.51
N PHE A 36 18.81 -16.20 -3.54
CA PHE A 36 18.14 -15.59 -2.40
C PHE A 36 17.45 -16.66 -1.54
N TYR A 37 18.03 -16.91 -0.36
CA TYR A 37 17.45 -17.81 0.64
C TYR A 37 16.79 -17.00 1.76
N ILE A 38 15.50 -16.70 1.60
CA ILE A 38 14.73 -15.86 2.52
C ILE A 38 14.27 -16.71 3.71
N ARG A 39 14.77 -16.40 4.90
CA ARG A 39 14.34 -17.06 6.15
C ARG A 39 13.13 -16.35 6.71
N GLN A 40 12.28 -17.08 7.45
CA GLN A 40 11.09 -16.49 8.08
C GLN A 40 11.40 -15.25 8.92
N LYS A 41 12.53 -15.25 9.65
CA LYS A 41 12.99 -14.11 10.45
C LYS A 41 13.37 -12.85 9.64
N HIS A 42 13.58 -12.98 8.32
CA HIS A 42 13.84 -11.84 7.44
C HIS A 42 12.54 -11.23 6.89
N LEU A 43 11.42 -11.95 7.01
CA LEU A 43 10.12 -11.46 6.57
C LEU A 43 9.58 -10.45 7.57
N TYR A 44 8.89 -9.44 7.06
CA TYR A 44 8.08 -8.58 7.90
C TYR A 44 6.97 -9.43 8.53
N THR A 45 6.78 -9.27 9.83
CA THR A 45 5.66 -9.87 10.56
C THR A 45 4.44 -8.97 10.42
N GLU A 46 3.25 -9.58 10.44
CA GLU A 46 2.01 -8.82 10.50
C GLU A 46 1.96 -8.01 11.81
N GLU A 47 1.71 -6.71 11.69
CA GLU A 47 1.49 -5.84 12.85
C GLU A 47 0.09 -6.14 13.42
N PRO A 48 -0.08 -6.26 14.75
CA PRO A 48 -1.39 -6.49 15.34
C PRO A 48 -2.28 -5.27 15.10
N LEU A 49 -3.49 -5.51 14.56
CA LEU A 49 -4.45 -4.48 14.21
C LEU A 49 -5.75 -4.66 15.00
N ARG A 50 -6.35 -3.52 15.36
CA ARG A 50 -7.73 -3.41 15.81
C ARG A 50 -8.55 -2.69 14.76
N TYR A 51 -9.81 -3.07 14.63
CA TYR A 51 -10.72 -2.53 13.62
C TYR A 51 -11.81 -1.71 14.29
N VAL A 52 -12.06 -0.52 13.74
CA VAL A 52 -13.09 0.41 14.21
C VAL A 52 -14.10 0.61 13.10
N GLU A 53 -15.37 0.35 13.40
CA GLU A 53 -16.47 0.66 12.49
C GLU A 53 -16.83 2.14 12.58
N VAL A 54 -16.92 2.79 11.42
CA VAL A 54 -17.21 4.21 11.28
C VAL A 54 -18.41 4.39 10.37
N ASN A 55 -19.50 4.86 10.95
CA ASN A 55 -20.76 5.20 10.28
C ASN A 55 -21.00 6.72 10.20
N GLU A 56 -20.11 7.52 10.78
CA GLU A 56 -20.17 8.99 10.78
C GLU A 56 -18.99 9.63 10.05
N THR A 57 -19.21 10.82 9.49
CA THR A 57 -18.17 11.56 8.77
C THR A 57 -17.08 12.05 9.73
N ILE A 58 -15.84 11.64 9.49
CA ILE A 58 -14.66 12.12 10.21
C ILE A 58 -14.14 13.35 9.49
N ARG A 59 -14.16 14.50 10.17
CA ARG A 59 -13.72 15.79 9.59
C ARG A 59 -12.21 15.94 9.53
N ASP A 60 -11.50 15.36 10.49
CA ASP A 60 -10.05 15.39 10.60
C ASP A 60 -9.52 14.03 11.03
N LEU A 61 -8.79 13.37 10.13
CA LEU A 61 -8.18 12.06 10.38
C LEU A 61 -6.95 12.13 11.30
N VAL A 62 -6.33 13.30 11.44
CA VAL A 62 -5.21 13.53 12.37
C VAL A 62 -5.73 13.48 13.79
N ASP A 63 -6.83 14.19 14.08
CA ASP A 63 -7.44 14.19 15.41
C ASP A 63 -8.07 12.82 15.71
N PHE A 64 -8.76 12.22 14.74
CA PHE A 64 -9.27 10.85 14.88
C PHE A 64 -8.15 9.85 15.24
N ALA A 65 -6.98 9.94 14.59
CA ALA A 65 -5.84 9.09 14.91
C ALA A 65 -5.34 9.31 16.35
N LYS A 66 -5.22 10.57 16.78
CA LYS A 66 -4.78 10.91 18.15
C LYS A 66 -5.76 10.39 19.20
N ASP A 67 -7.06 10.58 18.98
CA ASP A 67 -8.12 10.11 19.89
C ASP A 67 -8.11 8.59 20.04
N HIS A 68 -7.64 7.89 19.01
CA HIS A 68 -7.45 6.45 18.98
C HIS A 68 -6.04 6.00 19.40
N GLY A 69 -5.23 6.88 20.00
CA GLY A 69 -3.90 6.55 20.52
C GLY A 69 -2.87 6.19 19.44
N THR A 70 -3.10 6.62 18.19
CA THR A 70 -2.17 6.41 17.08
C THR A 70 -1.78 7.75 16.44
N ASN A 71 -1.07 7.70 15.31
CA ASN A 71 -0.71 8.88 14.53
C ASN A 71 -1.19 8.74 13.08
N TYR A 72 -1.27 9.89 12.41
CA TYR A 72 -1.78 9.98 11.04
C TYR A 72 -1.00 9.11 10.04
N LYS A 73 0.31 8.96 10.24
CA LYS A 73 1.16 8.12 9.36
C LYS A 73 0.78 6.64 9.46
N LEU A 74 0.58 6.12 10.67
CA LEU A 74 0.18 4.72 10.88
C LEU A 74 -1.25 4.49 10.40
N LEU A 75 -2.16 5.42 10.67
CA LEU A 75 -3.53 5.37 10.14
C LEU A 75 -3.52 5.21 8.60
N LYS A 76 -2.75 6.05 7.89
CA LYS A 76 -2.65 5.99 6.41
C LYS A 76 -1.97 4.73 5.91
N ARG A 77 -0.92 4.26 6.61
CA ARG A 77 -0.22 3.01 6.26
C ARG A 77 -1.18 1.82 6.20
N HIS A 78 -2.04 1.69 7.20
CA HIS A 78 -2.98 0.57 7.29
C HIS A 78 -4.28 0.78 6.51
N ASN A 79 -4.54 2.01 6.04
CA ASN A 79 -5.74 2.36 5.28
C ASN A 79 -5.36 3.16 4.00
N PRO A 80 -4.66 2.56 3.03
CA PRO A 80 -4.18 3.26 1.84
C PRO A 80 -5.31 3.80 0.93
N TRP A 81 -6.54 3.35 1.16
CA TRP A 81 -7.73 3.86 0.49
C TRP A 81 -8.18 5.23 1.02
N LEU A 82 -7.79 5.61 2.24
CA LEU A 82 -7.97 6.97 2.76
C LEU A 82 -6.96 7.90 2.07
N ARG A 83 -7.37 8.53 0.96
CA ARG A 83 -6.49 9.47 0.23
C ARG A 83 -6.55 10.88 0.82
N GLU A 84 -7.74 11.35 1.18
CA GLU A 84 -7.98 12.68 1.77
C GLU A 84 -7.69 12.74 3.27
N GLU A 85 -7.57 13.94 3.83
CA GLU A 85 -7.35 14.18 5.27
C GLU A 85 -8.63 14.00 6.13
N LYS A 86 -9.75 13.70 5.47
CA LYS A 86 -11.07 13.47 6.07
C LYS A 86 -11.71 12.22 5.49
N LEU A 87 -12.70 11.67 6.19
CA LEU A 87 -13.54 10.57 5.69
C LEU A 87 -14.99 11.02 5.65
N THR A 88 -15.54 11.17 4.45
CA THR A 88 -16.98 11.44 4.27
C THR A 88 -17.74 10.12 4.18
N VAL A 89 -18.60 9.86 5.17
CA VAL A 89 -19.43 8.66 5.19
C VAL A 89 -20.77 8.96 4.52
N LYS A 90 -21.06 8.26 3.40
CA LYS A 90 -22.36 8.37 2.73
C LYS A 90 -23.44 7.75 3.59
N LYS A 91 -24.65 8.32 3.58
CA LYS A 91 -25.80 7.82 4.36
C LYS A 91 -26.02 6.32 4.11
N GLY A 92 -26.10 5.55 5.19
CA GLY A 92 -26.28 4.09 5.15
C GLY A 92 -25.03 3.28 4.77
N LYS A 93 -23.84 3.91 4.76
CA LYS A 93 -22.56 3.21 4.62
C LYS A 93 -21.83 3.14 5.96
N THR A 94 -21.11 2.04 6.14
CA THR A 94 -20.18 1.83 7.23
C THR A 94 -18.82 1.51 6.63
N TYR A 95 -17.78 2.09 7.20
CA TYR A 95 -16.40 1.82 6.84
C TYR A 95 -15.70 1.15 8.01
N VAL A 96 -14.75 0.28 7.71
CA VAL A 96 -13.90 -0.35 8.73
C VAL A 96 -12.51 0.26 8.61
N ILE A 97 -12.05 0.90 9.68
CA ILE A 97 -10.72 1.50 9.75
C ILE A 97 -9.82 0.58 10.57
N ALA A 98 -8.68 0.21 9.98
CA ALA A 98 -7.64 -0.56 10.66
C ALA A 98 -6.70 0.37 11.43
N LEU A 99 -6.48 0.10 12.71
CA LEU A 99 -5.57 0.86 13.58
C LEU A 99 -4.59 -0.12 14.23
N PRO A 100 -3.36 0.32 14.56
CA PRO A 100 -2.47 -0.49 15.39
C PRO A 100 -3.15 -0.80 16.74
N ALA A 101 -2.99 -2.06 17.17
CA ALA A 101 -3.51 -2.55 18.45
C ALA A 101 -2.84 -1.85 19.65
#